data_AF-A0A3D8YUW5-F1
#
_entry.id   AF-A0A3D8YUW5-F1
#
_cell.length_a   1.000
_cell.length_b   1.000
_cell.length_c   1.000
_cell.angle_alpha   90.00
_cell.angle_beta   90.00
_cell.angle_gamma   90.00
#
_symmetry.space_group_name_H-M   'P 1'
#
loop_
_entity.id
_entity.type
_entity.pdbx_description
1 polymer ?
#
loop_
_entity_poly.entity_id
_entity_poly.type
_entity_poly.pdbx_seq_one_letter_code
_entity_poly.pdbx_strand_id
1 'polypeptide(L)'
;MPFHNQKILPAARTLKQFEQMLDSPFEYVVLLEVHISNLKTVKREADKRCKKLIIHADLIQGLKTDNYAADFLCNDIRPAGIISTRSNMIMKAKAKNILAIQRMFLLDTIALEKSYSLIDQTQPDFIEMLPGVIPELIEEVYERTGIPIINGGLIRTEKHIEDALAAGAVAVTTSDRELWKSFEEKRTFRIHC
;
A
#
# COMPACT_ATOMS: atom_id res chain seq x y z
N MET A 1 5.11 -14.41 -6.13
CA MET A 1 5.76 -13.63 -5.04
C MET A 1 5.07 -12.29 -4.92
N PRO A 2 4.83 -11.76 -3.71
CA PRO A 2 4.17 -10.47 -3.52
C PRO A 2 4.92 -9.35 -4.27
N PHE A 3 4.17 -8.44 -4.89
CA PHE A 3 4.66 -7.25 -5.60
C PHE A 3 5.80 -7.48 -6.60
N HIS A 4 5.91 -8.66 -7.25
CA HIS A 4 7.01 -8.98 -8.18
C HIS A 4 8.41 -8.74 -7.58
N ASN A 5 8.60 -9.14 -6.32
CA ASN A 5 9.86 -8.99 -5.58
C ASN A 5 10.28 -7.53 -5.38
N GLN A 6 9.34 -6.59 -5.49
CA GLN A 6 9.54 -5.18 -5.22
C GLN A 6 9.51 -4.93 -3.71
N LYS A 7 10.67 -4.59 -3.15
CA LYS A 7 10.84 -4.33 -1.71
C LYS A 7 10.28 -2.99 -1.24
N ILE A 8 10.18 -2.01 -2.14
CA ILE A 8 9.67 -0.67 -1.83
C ILE A 8 8.45 -0.37 -2.65
N LEU A 9 7.38 0.05 -1.98
CA LEU A 9 6.19 0.60 -2.63
C LEU A 9 6.26 2.13 -2.54
N PRO A 10 6.63 2.83 -3.62
CA PRO A 10 6.69 4.28 -3.60
C PRO A 10 5.28 4.86 -3.40
N ALA A 11 5.16 5.84 -2.49
CA ALA A 11 3.90 6.47 -2.13
C ALA A 11 3.86 7.97 -2.47
N ALA A 12 2.86 8.39 -3.23
CA ALA A 12 2.65 9.77 -3.64
C ALA A 12 1.49 10.39 -2.86
N ARG A 13 1.70 11.60 -2.34
CA ARG A 13 0.64 12.43 -1.75
C ARG A 13 0.12 13.50 -2.71
N THR A 14 0.85 13.75 -3.79
CA THR A 14 0.51 14.78 -4.78
C THR A 14 0.58 14.21 -6.18
N LEU A 15 -0.19 14.78 -7.11
CA LEU A 15 -0.12 14.38 -8.53
C LEU A 15 1.27 14.60 -9.12
N LYS A 16 1.99 15.65 -8.68
CA LYS A 16 3.39 15.88 -9.09
C LYS A 16 4.33 14.75 -8.63
N GLN A 17 4.16 14.24 -7.42
CA GLN A 17 4.90 13.06 -6.96
C GLN A 17 4.50 11.80 -7.73
N PHE A 18 3.21 11.67 -8.03
CA PHE A 18 2.69 10.55 -8.78
C PHE A 18 3.28 10.49 -10.19
N GLU A 19 3.30 11.61 -10.94
CA GLU A 19 3.91 11.67 -12.27
C GLU A 19 5.36 11.23 -12.27
N GLN A 20 6.16 11.68 -11.29
CA GLN A 20 7.56 11.26 -11.18
C GLN A 20 7.69 9.77 -10.87
N MET A 21 6.79 9.23 -10.04
CA MET A 21 6.77 7.82 -9.72
C MET A 21 6.37 6.97 -10.93
N LEU A 22 5.56 7.49 -11.83
CA LEU A 22 5.18 6.79 -13.05
C LEU A 22 6.38 6.56 -13.99
N ASP A 23 7.40 7.40 -13.93
CA ASP A 23 8.62 7.28 -14.75
C ASP A 23 9.71 6.42 -14.07
N SER A 24 9.51 6.01 -12.82
CA SER A 24 10.41 5.12 -12.06
C SER A 24 10.36 3.66 -12.58
N PRO A 25 11.32 2.78 -12.24
CA PRO A 25 11.26 1.35 -12.57
C PRO A 25 10.32 0.53 -11.64
N PHE A 26 9.66 1.17 -10.66
CA PHE A 26 8.72 0.48 -9.79
C PHE A 26 7.43 0.14 -10.54
N GLU A 27 6.94 -1.09 -10.41
CA GLU A 27 5.72 -1.54 -11.07
C GLU A 27 4.50 -1.21 -10.21
N TYR A 28 4.56 -1.54 -8.93
CA TYR A 28 3.52 -1.19 -7.96
C TYR A 28 3.75 0.20 -7.41
N VAL A 29 2.71 1.03 -7.45
CA VAL A 29 2.76 2.45 -7.07
C VAL A 29 1.58 2.79 -6.17
N VAL A 30 1.83 3.49 -5.08
CA VAL A 30 0.78 3.85 -4.11
C VAL A 30 0.42 5.32 -4.25
N LEU A 31 -0.86 5.61 -4.43
CA LEU A 31 -1.41 6.96 -4.37
C LEU A 31 -2.21 7.14 -3.09
N LEU A 32 -1.67 7.98 -2.20
CA LEU A 32 -2.26 8.24 -0.89
C LEU A 32 -3.41 9.24 -0.98
N GLU A 33 -3.29 10.31 -1.75
CA GLU A 33 -4.31 11.38 -1.78
C GLU A 33 -4.64 11.75 -3.22
N VAL A 34 -5.95 11.85 -3.52
CA VAL A 34 -6.44 12.20 -4.85
C VAL A 34 -7.87 12.73 -4.78
N HIS A 35 -8.23 13.67 -5.66
CA HIS A 35 -9.62 14.09 -5.84
C HIS A 35 -10.35 13.11 -6.76
N ILE A 36 -11.63 12.84 -6.47
CA ILE A 36 -12.48 11.97 -7.29
C ILE A 36 -12.49 12.38 -8.78
N SER A 37 -12.43 13.67 -9.08
CA SER A 37 -12.38 14.21 -10.45
C SER A 37 -11.15 13.75 -11.24
N ASN A 38 -10.01 13.55 -10.58
CA ASN A 38 -8.75 13.15 -11.20
C ASN A 38 -8.54 11.64 -11.21
N LEU A 39 -9.35 10.87 -10.48
CA LEU A 39 -9.14 9.45 -10.24
C LEU A 39 -9.09 8.61 -11.53
N LYS A 40 -10.02 8.87 -12.47
CA LYS A 40 -10.03 8.20 -13.78
C LYS A 40 -8.80 8.55 -14.61
N THR A 41 -8.38 9.82 -14.59
CA THR A 41 -7.19 10.28 -15.30
C THR A 41 -5.93 9.62 -14.74
N VAL A 42 -5.75 9.65 -13.42
CA VAL A 42 -4.65 9.00 -12.71
C VAL A 42 -4.56 7.52 -13.08
N LYS A 43 -5.68 6.78 -13.02
CA LYS A 43 -5.71 5.37 -13.39
C LYS A 43 -5.27 5.15 -14.83
N ARG A 44 -5.80 5.95 -15.76
CA ARG A 44 -5.44 5.86 -17.19
C ARG A 44 -3.95 6.13 -17.42
N GLU A 45 -3.38 7.13 -16.74
CA GLU A 45 -1.95 7.44 -16.87
C GLU A 45 -1.06 6.35 -16.25
N ALA A 46 -1.50 5.70 -15.17
CA ALA A 46 -0.84 4.51 -14.63
C ALA A 46 -0.83 3.35 -15.64
N ASP A 47 -1.98 3.06 -16.23
CA ASP A 47 -2.14 1.95 -17.18
C ASP A 47 -1.30 2.14 -18.44
N LYS A 48 -1.25 3.37 -18.98
CA LYS A 48 -0.42 3.70 -20.16
C LYS A 48 1.06 3.40 -19.93
N ARG A 49 1.54 3.52 -18.69
CA ARG A 49 2.93 3.25 -18.30
C ARG A 49 3.08 1.88 -17.62
N CYS A 50 2.09 1.01 -17.76
CA CYS A 50 2.06 -0.34 -17.21
C CYS A 50 2.28 -0.40 -15.69
N LYS A 51 1.83 0.62 -14.95
CA LYS A 51 1.93 0.67 -13.49
C LYS A 51 0.73 0.04 -12.82
N LYS A 52 0.98 -0.76 -11.77
CA LYS A 52 -0.03 -1.36 -10.90
C LYS A 52 -0.38 -0.37 -9.80
N LEU A 53 -1.41 0.43 -10.06
CA LEU A 53 -1.87 1.47 -9.14
C LEU A 53 -2.58 0.89 -7.91
N ILE A 54 -2.08 1.22 -6.73
CA ILE A 54 -2.72 1.01 -5.44
C ILE A 54 -3.24 2.35 -4.94
N ILE A 55 -4.51 2.41 -4.52
CA ILE A 55 -5.15 3.68 -4.10
C ILE A 55 -5.59 3.57 -2.65
N HIS A 56 -5.40 4.65 -1.89
CA HIS A 56 -5.98 4.76 -0.56
C HIS A 56 -7.44 5.26 -0.63
N ALA A 57 -8.41 4.37 -0.44
CA ALA A 57 -9.83 4.70 -0.57
C ALA A 57 -10.28 5.78 0.43
N ASP A 58 -9.77 5.76 1.66
CA ASP A 58 -10.21 6.71 2.70
C ASP A 58 -9.72 8.15 2.49
N LEU A 59 -8.79 8.35 1.57
CA LEU A 59 -8.15 9.64 1.30
C LEU A 59 -8.52 10.18 -0.11
N ILE A 60 -9.58 9.63 -0.71
CA ILE A 60 -10.14 10.14 -1.95
C ILE A 60 -11.08 11.30 -1.61
N GLN A 61 -10.63 12.52 -1.92
CA GLN A 61 -11.41 13.73 -1.63
C GLN A 61 -12.65 13.80 -2.53
N GLY A 62 -13.81 14.02 -1.89
CA GLY A 62 -15.11 14.06 -2.57
C GLY A 62 -15.78 12.69 -2.75
N LEU A 63 -15.18 11.61 -2.24
CA LEU A 63 -15.78 10.27 -2.23
C LEU A 63 -15.99 9.81 -0.79
N LYS A 64 -17.23 9.50 -0.43
CA LYS A 64 -17.55 8.87 0.87
C LYS A 64 -17.10 7.41 0.84
N THR A 65 -16.64 6.83 1.94
CA THR A 65 -16.22 5.42 2.00
C THR A 65 -17.37 4.45 2.30
N ASP A 66 -18.47 4.56 1.55
CA ASP A 66 -19.62 3.65 1.67
C ASP A 66 -19.58 2.50 0.64
N ASN A 67 -20.62 1.67 0.66
CA ASN A 67 -20.73 0.54 -0.26
C ASN A 67 -20.80 0.98 -1.74
N TYR A 68 -21.39 2.14 -2.04
CA TYR A 68 -21.52 2.62 -3.42
C TYR A 68 -20.19 3.12 -3.95
N ALA A 69 -19.44 3.86 -3.13
CA ALA A 69 -18.08 4.23 -3.45
C ALA A 69 -17.18 3.02 -3.63
N ALA A 70 -17.39 1.99 -2.81
CA ALA A 70 -16.66 0.76 -2.95
C ALA A 70 -16.95 0.06 -4.29
N ASP A 71 -18.20 0.03 -4.72
CA ASP A 71 -18.58 -0.49 -6.04
C ASP A 71 -17.99 0.37 -7.17
N PHE A 72 -18.03 1.69 -7.05
CA PHE A 72 -17.43 2.60 -8.03
C PHE A 72 -15.92 2.35 -8.17
N LEU A 73 -15.18 2.26 -7.06
CA LEU A 73 -13.75 1.98 -7.10
C LEU A 73 -13.45 0.61 -7.71
N CYS A 74 -14.23 -0.42 -7.33
CA CYS A 74 -13.96 -1.79 -7.76
C CYS A 74 -14.50 -2.13 -9.14
N ASN A 75 -15.51 -1.43 -9.67
CA ASN A 75 -16.10 -1.71 -10.97
C ASN A 75 -15.63 -0.72 -12.05
N ASP A 76 -15.62 0.58 -11.75
CA ASP A 76 -15.28 1.62 -12.74
C ASP A 76 -13.78 1.91 -12.77
N ILE A 77 -13.14 2.06 -11.61
CA ILE A 77 -11.72 2.44 -11.55
C ILE A 77 -10.82 1.21 -11.67
N ARG A 78 -11.16 0.12 -10.99
CA ARG A 78 -10.42 -1.16 -11.00
C ARG A 78 -8.90 -0.97 -10.79
N PRO A 79 -8.48 -0.37 -9.67
CA PRO A 79 -7.06 -0.31 -9.34
C PRO A 79 -6.48 -1.71 -9.14
N ALA A 80 -5.16 -1.83 -9.15
CA ALA A 80 -4.49 -3.09 -8.82
C ALA A 80 -4.66 -3.45 -7.34
N GLY A 81 -4.79 -2.44 -6.47
CA GLY A 81 -5.09 -2.64 -5.06
C GLY A 81 -5.77 -1.45 -4.40
N ILE A 82 -6.39 -1.70 -3.26
CA ILE A 82 -7.03 -0.68 -2.44
C ILE A 82 -6.52 -0.79 -1.00
N ILE A 83 -6.10 0.35 -0.45
CA ILE A 83 -5.77 0.52 0.96
C ILE A 83 -6.96 1.17 1.66
N SER A 84 -7.43 0.59 2.75
CA SER A 84 -8.48 1.18 3.58
C SER A 84 -8.40 0.69 5.02
N THR A 85 -8.97 1.48 5.93
CA THR A 85 -9.25 1.09 7.31
C THR A 85 -10.65 0.48 7.47
N ARG A 86 -11.47 0.49 6.42
CA ARG A 86 -12.90 0.13 6.46
C ARG A 86 -13.15 -1.27 5.90
N SER A 87 -13.88 -2.08 6.67
CA SER A 87 -14.16 -3.48 6.33
C SER A 87 -14.97 -3.65 5.04
N ASN A 88 -15.94 -2.77 4.80
CA ASN A 88 -16.76 -2.78 3.58
C ASN A 88 -15.91 -2.63 2.31
N MET A 89 -14.87 -1.80 2.36
CA MET A 89 -13.95 -1.58 1.25
C MET A 89 -13.12 -2.84 1.00
N ILE A 90 -12.48 -3.35 2.04
CA ILE A 90 -11.65 -4.57 1.97
C ILE A 90 -12.43 -5.75 1.42
N MET A 91 -13.62 -6.04 1.97
CA MET A 91 -14.45 -7.16 1.51
C MET A 91 -14.86 -7.02 0.04
N LYS A 92 -15.20 -5.81 -0.41
CA LYS A 92 -15.59 -5.57 -1.80
C LYS A 92 -14.41 -5.66 -2.77
N ALA A 93 -13.25 -5.15 -2.39
CA ALA A 93 -12.02 -5.29 -3.17
C ALA A 93 -11.68 -6.77 -3.39
N LYS A 94 -11.70 -7.57 -2.31
CA LYS A 94 -11.49 -9.02 -2.37
C LYS A 94 -12.49 -9.73 -3.28
N ALA A 95 -13.78 -9.46 -3.13
CA ALA A 95 -14.82 -10.06 -3.95
C ALA A 95 -14.66 -9.77 -5.46
N LYS A 96 -13.90 -8.72 -5.82
CA LYS A 96 -13.61 -8.31 -7.19
C LYS A 96 -12.19 -8.66 -7.65
N ASN A 97 -11.46 -9.48 -6.88
CA ASN A 97 -10.07 -9.85 -7.14
C ASN A 97 -9.12 -8.64 -7.26
N ILE A 98 -9.40 -7.59 -6.50
CA ILE A 98 -8.52 -6.43 -6.34
C ILE A 98 -7.78 -6.62 -5.02
N LEU A 99 -6.46 -6.36 -5.01
CA LEU A 99 -5.65 -6.54 -3.80
C LEU A 99 -6.22 -5.68 -2.67
N ALA A 100 -6.64 -6.33 -1.59
CA ALA A 100 -7.23 -5.66 -0.45
C ALA A 100 -6.18 -5.51 0.66
N ILE A 101 -5.78 -4.28 0.93
CA ILE A 101 -4.75 -3.94 1.90
C ILE A 101 -5.41 -3.25 3.09
N GLN A 102 -5.49 -3.95 4.22
CA GLN A 102 -6.05 -3.38 5.44
C GLN A 102 -4.99 -2.55 6.14
N ARG A 103 -5.27 -1.25 6.32
CA ARG A 103 -4.39 -0.38 7.10
C ARG A 103 -4.64 -0.56 8.60
N MET A 104 -3.56 -0.70 9.35
CA MET A 104 -3.52 -0.82 10.81
C MET A 104 -2.61 0.27 11.40
N PHE A 105 -3.08 0.93 12.46
CA PHE A 105 -2.30 1.91 13.20
C PHE A 105 -1.89 1.35 14.56
N LEU A 106 -0.59 1.31 14.82
CA LEU A 106 0.00 0.96 16.10
C LEU A 106 -0.02 2.21 16.99
N LEU A 107 -1.15 2.43 17.68
CA LEU A 107 -1.34 3.56 18.60
C LEU A 107 -1.33 3.09 20.05
N ASP A 108 -2.20 2.13 20.34
CA ASP A 108 -2.38 1.52 21.65
C ASP A 108 -2.92 0.08 21.47
N THR A 109 -2.96 -0.66 22.56
CA THR A 109 -3.47 -2.04 22.58
C THR A 109 -4.93 -2.14 22.16
N ILE A 110 -5.76 -1.14 22.46
CA ILE A 110 -7.20 -1.16 22.13
C ILE A 110 -7.43 -1.03 20.62
N ALA A 111 -6.70 -0.13 19.98
CA ALA A 111 -6.71 0.07 18.53
C ALA A 111 -6.16 -1.17 17.82
N LEU A 112 -5.15 -1.81 18.40
CA LEU A 112 -4.58 -3.05 17.89
C LEU A 112 -5.60 -4.19 17.93
N GLU A 113 -6.25 -4.44 19.07
CA GLU A 113 -7.30 -5.47 19.21
C GLU A 113 -8.51 -5.26 18.28
N LYS A 114 -8.94 -4.00 18.11
CA LYS A 114 -9.98 -3.66 17.13
C LYS A 114 -9.54 -3.96 15.71
N SER A 115 -8.28 -3.68 15.38
CA SER A 115 -7.71 -3.95 14.07
C SER A 115 -7.64 -5.45 13.81
N TYR A 116 -7.23 -6.26 14.80
CA TYR A 116 -7.25 -7.72 14.71
C TYR A 116 -8.66 -8.27 14.50
N SER A 117 -9.63 -7.81 15.28
CA SER A 117 -11.03 -8.22 15.11
C SER A 117 -11.55 -7.95 13.70
N LEU A 118 -11.12 -6.84 13.09
CA LEU A 118 -11.52 -6.47 11.74
C LEU A 118 -10.75 -7.28 10.67
N ILE A 119 -9.48 -7.58 10.91
CA ILE A 119 -8.66 -8.46 10.06
C ILE A 119 -9.27 -9.87 10.04
N ASP A 120 -9.66 -10.41 11.19
CA ASP A 120 -10.26 -11.74 11.29
C ASP A 120 -11.56 -11.85 10.46
N GLN A 121 -12.36 -10.78 10.46
CA GLN A 121 -13.61 -10.73 9.71
C GLN A 121 -13.41 -10.54 8.21
N THR A 122 -12.41 -9.75 7.81
CA THR A 122 -12.24 -9.31 6.41
C THR A 122 -11.22 -10.13 5.64
N GLN A 123 -10.28 -10.77 6.34
CA GLN A 123 -9.19 -11.58 5.82
C GLN A 123 -8.44 -10.87 4.67
N PRO A 124 -7.90 -9.66 4.85
CA PRO A 124 -7.25 -8.91 3.78
C PRO A 124 -6.09 -9.69 3.15
N ASP A 125 -5.70 -9.34 1.92
CA ASP A 125 -4.56 -9.97 1.24
C ASP A 125 -3.23 -9.51 1.85
N PHE A 126 -3.19 -8.27 2.35
CA PHE A 126 -2.04 -7.68 3.02
C PHE A 126 -2.49 -6.77 4.16
N ILE A 127 -1.63 -6.61 5.16
CA ILE A 127 -1.81 -5.61 6.23
C ILE A 127 -0.77 -4.50 6.03
N GLU A 128 -1.20 -3.25 5.97
CA GLU A 128 -0.28 -2.11 6.01
C GLU A 128 -0.16 -1.59 7.45
N MET A 129 1.00 -1.77 8.06
CA MET A 129 1.28 -1.39 9.43
C MET A 129 1.97 -0.02 9.50
N LEU A 130 1.42 0.89 10.31
CA LEU A 130 1.98 2.21 10.57
C LEU A 130 2.08 2.47 12.08
N PRO A 131 3.16 3.08 12.60
CA PRO A 131 4.34 3.55 11.88
C PRO A 131 5.39 2.45 11.69
N GLY A 132 6.21 2.57 10.65
CA GLY A 132 7.17 1.56 10.25
C GLY A 132 8.55 1.64 10.88
N VAL A 133 8.64 2.31 12.02
CA VAL A 133 9.87 2.39 12.82
C VAL A 133 9.89 1.40 13.98
N ILE A 134 8.91 0.49 14.05
CA ILE A 134 8.77 -0.52 15.11
C ILE A 134 8.80 -1.92 14.47
N PRO A 135 9.99 -2.47 14.16
CA PRO A 135 10.10 -3.76 13.47
C PRO A 135 9.62 -4.95 14.31
N GLU A 136 9.76 -4.87 15.63
CA GLU A 136 9.42 -5.95 16.58
C GLU A 136 7.95 -6.39 16.47
N LEU A 137 7.04 -5.46 16.14
CA LEU A 137 5.62 -5.75 16.01
C LEU A 137 5.25 -6.38 14.65
N ILE A 138 6.16 -6.37 13.65
CA ILE A 138 5.90 -6.97 12.34
C ILE A 138 5.73 -8.48 12.48
N GLU A 139 6.67 -9.12 13.18
CA GLU A 139 6.68 -10.56 13.39
C GLU A 139 5.48 -10.98 14.24
N GLU A 140 5.19 -10.26 15.33
CA GLU A 140 4.02 -10.52 16.19
C GLU A 140 2.70 -10.48 15.40
N VAL A 141 2.49 -9.44 14.59
CA VAL A 141 1.27 -9.29 13.78
C VAL A 141 1.19 -10.40 12.73
N TYR A 142 2.32 -10.76 12.11
CA TYR A 142 2.37 -11.84 11.12
C TYR A 142 2.05 -13.20 11.76
N GLU A 143 2.63 -13.52 12.92
CA GLU A 143 2.37 -14.78 13.63
C GLU A 143 0.91 -14.88 14.08
N ARG A 144 0.31 -13.77 14.54
CA ARG A 144 -1.09 -13.75 14.98
C ARG A 144 -2.08 -13.89 13.83
N THR A 145 -1.80 -13.27 12.69
CA THR A 145 -2.78 -13.17 11.58
C THR A 145 -2.52 -14.13 10.43
N GLY A 146 -1.26 -14.55 10.23
CA GLY A 146 -0.78 -15.30 9.07
C GLY A 146 -0.78 -14.49 7.76
N ILE A 147 -1.10 -13.18 7.80
CA ILE A 147 -1.27 -12.35 6.62
C ILE A 147 0.02 -11.53 6.38
N PRO A 148 0.56 -11.49 5.15
CA PRO A 148 1.77 -10.75 4.86
C PRO A 148 1.70 -9.25 5.18
N ILE A 149 2.77 -8.72 5.78
CA ILE A 149 2.83 -7.34 6.28
C ILE A 149 3.58 -6.42 5.32
N ILE A 150 2.94 -5.31 4.95
CA ILE A 150 3.57 -4.14 4.34
C ILE A 150 3.85 -3.14 5.46
N ASN A 151 5.07 -2.65 5.55
CA ASN A 151 5.42 -1.69 6.58
C ASN A 151 5.50 -0.27 6.03
N GLY A 152 4.91 0.74 6.68
CA GLY A 152 4.87 2.09 6.16
C GLY A 152 4.89 3.18 7.22
N GLY A 153 5.23 4.41 6.78
CA GLY A 153 5.21 5.60 7.63
C GLY A 153 6.45 5.77 8.52
N LEU A 154 6.91 7.02 8.65
CA LEU A 154 8.13 7.39 9.42
C LEU A 154 9.45 6.70 8.97
N ILE A 155 9.45 6.05 7.81
CA ILE A 155 10.68 5.54 7.17
C ILE A 155 11.52 6.72 6.67
N ARG A 156 12.75 6.86 7.18
CA ARG A 156 13.64 8.00 6.90
C ARG A 156 15.04 7.59 6.45
N THR A 157 15.40 6.32 6.62
CA THR A 157 16.74 5.81 6.31
C THR A 157 16.61 4.45 5.63
N GLU A 158 17.64 4.06 4.87
CA GLU A 158 17.73 2.71 4.29
C GLU A 158 17.70 1.64 5.38
N LYS A 159 18.33 1.92 6.52
CA LYS A 159 18.34 1.02 7.67
C LYS A 159 16.92 0.71 8.16
N HIS A 160 16.02 1.68 8.23
CA HIS A 160 14.62 1.40 8.61
C HIS A 160 13.94 0.43 7.63
N ILE A 161 14.28 0.51 6.34
CA ILE A 161 13.73 -0.40 5.32
C ILE A 161 14.32 -1.80 5.51
N GLU A 162 15.64 -1.89 5.70
CA GLU A 162 16.34 -3.16 5.91
C GLU A 162 15.86 -3.87 7.18
N ASP A 163 15.74 -3.14 8.29
CA ASP A 163 15.25 -3.66 9.57
C ASP A 163 13.80 -4.17 9.44
N ALA A 164 12.92 -3.42 8.75
CA ALA A 164 11.54 -3.85 8.52
C ALA A 164 11.44 -5.11 7.65
N LEU A 165 12.24 -5.20 6.59
CA LEU A 165 12.28 -6.38 5.72
C LEU A 165 12.89 -7.59 6.44
N ALA A 166 13.91 -7.38 7.28
CA ALA A 166 14.54 -8.42 8.07
C ALA A 166 13.58 -8.99 9.13
N ALA A 167 12.73 -8.15 9.72
CA ALA A 167 11.67 -8.53 10.65
C ALA A 167 10.43 -9.14 9.97
N GLY A 168 10.47 -9.41 8.65
CA GLY A 168 9.44 -10.18 7.95
C GLY A 168 8.46 -9.37 7.11
N ALA A 169 8.64 -8.05 6.95
CA ALA A 169 7.80 -7.29 6.02
C ALA A 169 8.06 -7.74 4.56
N VAL A 170 6.99 -7.90 3.79
CA VAL A 170 7.10 -8.25 2.36
C VAL A 170 7.47 -7.05 1.49
N ALA A 171 7.11 -5.85 1.92
CA ALA A 171 7.46 -4.61 1.26
C ALA A 171 7.36 -3.43 2.24
N VAL A 172 8.01 -2.31 1.88
CA VAL A 172 8.00 -1.07 2.66
C VAL A 172 7.40 0.07 1.84
N THR A 173 6.34 0.71 2.34
CA THR A 173 5.74 1.91 1.75
C THR A 173 6.46 3.16 2.24
N THR A 174 7.01 3.97 1.34
CA THR A 174 7.64 5.25 1.69
C THR A 174 7.32 6.34 0.69
N SER A 175 7.19 7.58 1.18
CA SER A 175 7.07 8.78 0.35
C SER A 175 8.40 9.50 0.13
N ASP A 176 9.50 8.96 0.66
CA ASP A 176 10.83 9.56 0.57
C ASP A 176 11.50 9.19 -0.76
N ARG A 177 11.82 10.20 -1.55
CA ARG A 177 12.37 10.04 -2.91
C ARG A 177 13.82 9.60 -2.92
N GLU A 178 14.61 9.98 -1.93
CA GLU A 178 16.02 9.57 -1.88
C GLU A 178 16.10 8.06 -1.64
N LEU A 179 15.22 7.56 -0.77
CA LEU A 179 15.08 6.12 -0.54
C LEU A 179 14.57 5.36 -1.77
N TRP A 180 13.69 5.97 -2.58
CA TRP A 180 13.29 5.38 -3.85
C TRP A 180 14.50 5.17 -4.76
N LYS A 181 15.27 6.24 -5.02
CA LYS A 181 16.43 6.21 -5.92
C LYS A 181 17.47 5.18 -5.52
N SER A 182 17.82 5.11 -4.23
CA SER A 182 18.79 4.12 -3.72
C SER A 182 18.37 2.68 -4.07
N PHE A 183 17.08 2.38 -4.04
CA PHE A 183 16.56 1.05 -4.36
C PHE A 183 16.27 0.84 -5.85
N GLU A 184 16.13 1.90 -6.66
CA GLU A 184 16.13 1.81 -8.12
C GLU A 184 17.50 1.31 -8.64
N GLU A 185 18.59 1.89 -8.11
CA GLU A 185 19.95 1.52 -8.47
C GLU A 185 20.23 0.04 -8.11
N LYS A 186 19.89 -0.37 -6.88
CA LYS A 186 20.04 -1.76 -6.41
C LYS A 186 19.22 -2.77 -7.25
N ARG A 187 18.12 -2.33 -7.87
CA ARG A 187 17.31 -3.19 -8.77
C ARG A 187 17.94 -3.32 -10.15
N THR A 188 18.47 -2.23 -10.70
CA THR A 188 19.15 -2.22 -11.99
C THR A 188 20.40 -3.12 -11.97
N PHE A 189 21.16 -3.10 -10.87
CA PHE A 189 22.34 -3.97 -10.70
C PHE A 189 21.99 -5.46 -10.60
N ARG A 190 20.81 -5.83 -10.07
CA ARG A 190 20.38 -7.23 -9.96
C ARG A 190 19.86 -7.85 -11.26
N ILE A 191 19.64 -7.05 -12.30
CA ILE A 191 19.23 -7.55 -13.63
C ILE A 191 20.47 -7.91 -14.49
N HIS A 192 21.68 -7.58 -14.02
CA HIS A 192 22.94 -7.74 -14.78
C HIS A 192 23.95 -8.74 -14.17
N CYS A 193 23.50 -9.69 -13.34
CA CYS A 193 24.31 -10.82 -12.85
C CYS A 193 23.56 -12.14 -13.03
#